data_AF-X1IJ28-F1
#
_entry.id   AF-X1IJ28-F1
#
_cell.length_a   1.000
_cell.length_b   1.000
_cell.length_c   1.000
_cell.angle_alpha   90.00
_cell.angle_beta   90.00
_cell.angle_gamma   90.00
#
_symmetry.space_group_name_H-M   'P 1'
#
loop_
_entity.id
_entity.type
_entity.pdbx_description
1 polymer ?
#
loop_
_entity_poly.entity_id
_entity_poly.type
_entity_poly.pdbx_seq_one_letter_code
_entity_poly.pdbx_strand_id
1 'polypeptide(L)'
;MISRLNIRQITKEREESLSPHAAKSRLSRGRLKPEEPCPVRTAFQRDRDRIIHSKAFRRLKHKTQVFIAPLGDHYVTRLTHTLEVSQIARTIARALNLNEDLTEAISLGHDLGHTPFGHVGEEVLDELYHHGFRHNEQSLRVVDLLEKDGK
;
A
#
# COMPACT_ATOMS: atom_id res chain seq x y z
N MET A 1 2.78 31.59 -25.08
CA MET A 1 3.44 30.28 -24.86
C MET A 1 2.47 29.38 -24.11
N ILE A 2 1.84 28.41 -24.79
CA ILE A 2 1.06 27.38 -24.10
C ILE A 2 2.10 26.48 -23.42
N SER A 3 2.27 26.63 -22.11
CA SER A 3 3.05 25.70 -21.29
C SER A 3 2.40 24.33 -21.45
N ARG A 4 3.00 23.45 -22.28
CA ARG A 4 2.57 22.05 -22.36
C ARG A 4 2.74 21.44 -20.99
N LEU A 5 1.62 21.12 -20.34
CA LEU A 5 1.61 20.42 -19.07
C LEU A 5 2.36 19.11 -19.21
N ASN A 6 3.20 18.79 -18.23
CA ASN A 6 3.87 17.50 -18.19
C ASN A 6 2.87 16.39 -17.82
N ILE A 7 3.23 15.12 -18.06
CA ILE A 7 2.35 13.97 -17.86
C ILE A 7 1.78 13.96 -16.42
N ARG A 8 2.63 14.23 -15.42
CA ARG A 8 2.18 14.31 -14.02
C ARG A 8 1.12 15.38 -13.81
N GLN A 9 1.29 16.58 -14.40
CA GLN A 9 0.33 17.67 -14.29
C GLN A 9 -1.00 17.30 -14.95
N ILE A 10 -0.97 16.67 -16.13
CA ILE A 10 -2.18 16.17 -16.80
C ILE A 10 -2.91 15.16 -15.90
N THR A 11 -2.20 14.22 -15.26
CA THR A 11 -2.83 13.28 -14.32
C THR A 11 -3.45 14.00 -13.13
N LYS A 12 -2.77 15.00 -12.55
CA LYS A 12 -3.32 15.80 -11.45
C LYS A 12 -4.56 16.61 -11.85
N GLU A 13 -4.61 17.13 -13.07
CA GLU A 13 -5.80 17.84 -13.56
C GLU A 13 -6.98 16.89 -13.76
N ARG A 14 -6.74 15.66 -14.21
CA ARG A 14 -7.79 14.63 -14.27
C ARG A 14 -8.36 14.28 -12.89
N GLU A 15 -7.56 14.41 -11.83
CA GLU A 15 -8.07 14.22 -10.46
C GLU A 15 -9.10 15.29 -10.06
N GLU A 16 -9.19 16.42 -10.77
CA GLU A 16 -10.18 17.46 -10.47
C GLU A 16 -11.61 17.04 -10.82
N SER A 17 -11.79 16.07 -11.72
CA SER A 17 -13.09 15.48 -12.05
C SER A 17 -13.50 14.33 -11.12
N LEU A 18 -12.67 13.98 -10.13
CA LEU A 18 -13.03 12.99 -9.11
C LEU A 18 -14.14 13.54 -8.20
N SER A 19 -14.76 12.65 -7.42
CA SER A 19 -15.73 12.99 -6.39
C SER A 19 -15.21 14.13 -5.49
N PRO A 20 -16.05 15.06 -5.03
CA PRO A 20 -15.66 16.09 -4.06
C PRO A 20 -15.04 15.52 -2.77
N HIS A 21 -15.36 14.26 -2.44
CA HIS A 21 -14.82 13.54 -1.28
C HIS A 21 -13.54 12.74 -1.58
N ALA A 22 -13.07 12.74 -2.83
CA ALA A 22 -11.86 12.02 -3.21
C ALA A 22 -10.60 12.76 -2.75
N ALA A 23 -9.65 12.00 -2.20
CA ALA A 23 -8.30 12.53 -1.96
C ALA A 23 -7.59 12.79 -3.30
N LYS A 24 -7.07 14.00 -3.48
CA LYS A 24 -6.32 14.40 -4.68
C LYS A 24 -4.82 14.38 -4.40
N SER A 25 -4.01 13.85 -5.30
CA SER A 25 -2.55 13.79 -5.12
C SER A 25 -1.91 15.16 -5.06
N ARG A 26 -2.54 16.19 -5.65
CA ARG A 26 -2.15 17.60 -5.54
C ARG A 26 -2.27 18.13 -4.10
N LEU A 27 -3.19 17.58 -3.29
CA LEU A 27 -3.44 17.98 -1.90
C LEU A 27 -2.72 17.08 -0.89
N SER A 28 -1.79 16.23 -1.35
CA SER A 28 -0.96 15.41 -0.46
C SER A 28 -0.21 16.30 0.53
N ARG A 29 -0.12 15.86 1.79
CA ARG A 29 0.69 16.50 2.84
C ARG A 29 2.20 16.32 2.60
N GLY A 30 2.59 15.62 1.54
CA GLY A 30 3.98 15.35 1.22
C GLY A 30 4.51 14.12 1.94
N ARG A 31 5.83 14.07 2.12
CA ARG A 31 6.56 12.94 2.72
C ARG A 31 7.36 13.40 3.92
N LEU A 32 7.65 12.48 4.84
CA LEU A 32 8.50 12.75 6.01
C LEU A 32 9.89 13.24 5.61
N LYS A 33 10.47 12.66 4.55
CA LYS A 33 11.72 13.10 3.94
C LYS A 33 11.41 13.84 2.64
N PRO A 34 11.81 15.12 2.49
CA PRO A 34 11.66 15.84 1.24
C PRO A 34 12.31 15.09 0.08
N GLU A 35 11.60 14.99 -1.04
CA GLU A 35 12.10 14.37 -2.25
C GLU A 35 11.65 15.17 -3.47
N GLU A 36 12.45 15.14 -4.53
CA GLU A 36 12.07 15.74 -5.78
C GLU A 36 10.86 15.01 -6.40
N PRO A 37 9.79 15.74 -6.78
CA PRO A 37 8.63 15.15 -7.42
C PRO A 37 8.97 14.49 -8.76
N CYS A 38 8.60 13.22 -8.97
CA CYS A 38 8.82 12.48 -10.22
C CYS A 38 8.19 13.19 -11.43
N PRO A 39 8.86 13.39 -12.56
CA PRO A 39 8.31 14.14 -13.70
C PRO A 39 7.06 13.51 -14.34
N VAL A 40 6.83 12.21 -14.13
CA VAL A 40 5.75 11.45 -14.78
C VAL A 40 4.67 11.03 -13.79
N ARG A 41 5.04 10.51 -12.62
CA ARG A 41 4.12 9.88 -11.67
C ARG A 41 3.60 10.85 -10.62
N THR A 42 2.34 10.70 -10.21
CA THR A 42 1.78 11.36 -9.02
C THR A 42 2.39 10.79 -7.74
N ALA A 43 2.14 11.44 -6.59
CA ALA A 43 2.62 10.96 -5.30
C ALA A 43 2.12 9.54 -5.01
N PHE A 44 0.83 9.28 -5.22
CA PHE A 44 0.20 7.99 -4.95
C PHE A 44 0.66 6.88 -5.91
N GLN A 45 0.89 7.21 -7.19
CA GLN A 45 1.49 6.27 -8.14
C GLN A 45 2.90 5.86 -7.72
N ARG A 46 3.71 6.81 -7.23
CA ARG A 46 5.04 6.48 -6.69
C ARG A 46 4.95 5.58 -5.46
N ASP A 47 3.96 5.80 -4.59
CA ASP A 47 3.76 5.01 -3.37
C ASP A 47 3.43 3.57 -3.72
N ARG A 48 2.43 3.37 -4.59
CA ARG A 48 2.08 2.07 -5.13
C ARG A 48 3.31 1.33 -5.68
N ASP A 49 4.06 1.97 -6.58
CA ASP A 49 5.20 1.32 -7.21
C ASP A 49 6.29 0.96 -6.18
N ARG A 50 6.55 1.83 -5.20
CA ARG A 50 7.52 1.55 -4.13
C ARG A 50 7.08 0.34 -3.28
N ILE A 51 5.79 0.26 -2.94
CA ILE A 51 5.23 -0.86 -2.17
C ILE A 51 5.42 -2.17 -2.94
N ILE A 52 5.01 -2.22 -4.21
CA ILE A 52 5.11 -3.42 -5.06
C ILE A 52 6.57 -3.92 -5.17
N HIS A 53 7.52 -2.99 -5.28
CA HIS A 53 8.94 -3.33 -5.41
C HIS A 53 9.68 -3.54 -4.08
N SER A 54 9.00 -3.41 -2.93
CA SER A 54 9.61 -3.60 -1.60
C SER A 54 9.92 -5.08 -1.32
N LYS A 55 10.90 -5.33 -0.43
CA LYS A 55 11.19 -6.70 0.01
C LYS A 55 10.04 -7.24 0.86
N ALA A 56 9.44 -6.41 1.71
CA ALA A 56 8.28 -6.74 2.52
C ALA A 56 7.10 -7.27 1.68
N PHE A 57 6.75 -6.57 0.58
CA PHE A 57 5.67 -7.02 -0.30
C PHE A 57 5.99 -8.37 -0.95
N ARG A 58 7.23 -8.58 -1.42
CA ARG A 58 7.67 -9.88 -1.97
C ARG A 58 7.57 -11.01 -0.95
N ARG A 59 7.86 -10.74 0.34
CA ARG A 59 7.75 -11.74 1.42
C ARG A 59 6.31 -12.17 1.68
N LEU A 60 5.30 -11.40 1.28
CA LEU A 60 3.89 -11.81 1.40
C LEU A 60 3.59 -13.10 0.63
N LYS A 61 4.35 -13.40 -0.44
CA LYS A 61 4.26 -14.67 -1.18
C LYS A 61 4.48 -15.89 -0.27
N HIS A 62 5.29 -15.73 0.78
CA HIS A 62 5.70 -16.80 1.68
C HIS A 62 4.98 -16.74 3.03
N LYS A 63 3.99 -15.85 3.20
CA LYS A 63 3.16 -15.78 4.40
C LYS A 63 1.79 -16.35 4.07
N THR A 64 1.32 -17.30 4.86
CA THR A 64 -0.01 -17.88 4.69
C THR A 64 -1.09 -16.93 5.20
N GLN A 65 -2.26 -16.99 4.57
CA GLN A 65 -3.48 -16.39 5.07
C GLN A 65 -4.30 -17.52 5.72
N VAL A 66 -4.59 -17.41 7.02
CA VAL A 66 -5.47 -18.30 7.80
C VAL A 66 -4.98 -19.74 8.08
N PHE A 67 -4.24 -20.41 7.17
CA PHE A 67 -3.88 -21.82 7.39
C PHE A 67 -2.36 -22.09 7.41
N ILE A 68 -1.91 -22.88 8.40
CA ILE A 68 -0.58 -23.48 8.45
C ILE A 68 -0.69 -24.85 7.78
N ALA A 69 -0.22 -24.95 6.53
CA ALA A 69 -0.03 -26.21 5.80
C ALA A 69 -1.23 -27.18 5.70
N PRO A 70 -2.14 -27.00 4.74
CA PRO A 70 -3.07 -28.06 4.37
C PRO A 70 -2.58 -28.81 3.10
N LEU A 71 -3.16 -29.99 2.82
CA LEU A 71 -2.69 -30.99 1.84
C LEU A 71 -3.22 -30.78 0.38
N GLY A 72 -3.18 -29.57 -0.17
CA GLY A 72 -3.83 -29.24 -1.47
C GLY A 72 -3.30 -28.00 -2.20
N ASP A 73 -3.75 -27.75 -3.43
CA ASP A 73 -3.02 -26.85 -4.35
C ASP A 73 -3.55 -25.39 -4.40
N HIS A 74 -4.57 -25.04 -3.62
CA HIS A 74 -5.26 -23.73 -3.69
C HIS A 74 -5.22 -22.94 -2.38
N TYR A 75 -4.03 -22.74 -1.80
CA TYR A 75 -3.90 -21.89 -0.62
C TYR A 75 -3.72 -20.42 -0.93
N VAL A 76 -4.47 -19.61 -0.20
CA VAL A 76 -4.36 -18.16 -0.23
C VAL A 76 -3.12 -17.77 0.59
N THR A 77 -2.16 -17.17 -0.08
CA THR A 77 -1.06 -16.45 0.57
C THR A 77 -1.51 -15.04 0.91
N ARG A 78 -0.80 -14.33 1.77
CA ARG A 78 -1.04 -12.90 1.98
C ARG A 78 -0.90 -12.10 0.70
N LEU A 79 -0.01 -12.53 -0.20
CA LEU A 79 0.13 -11.88 -1.50
C LEU A 79 -1.15 -12.02 -2.34
N THR A 80 -1.70 -13.23 -2.48
CA THR A 80 -2.94 -13.43 -3.26
C THR A 80 -4.13 -12.71 -2.62
N HIS A 81 -4.25 -12.76 -1.29
CA HIS A 81 -5.23 -11.98 -0.55
C HIS A 81 -5.09 -10.46 -0.83
N THR A 82 -3.87 -9.94 -0.76
CA THR A 82 -3.59 -8.51 -1.00
C THR A 82 -3.95 -8.10 -2.43
N LEU A 83 -3.74 -8.98 -3.42
CA LEU A 83 -4.13 -8.73 -4.81
C LEU A 83 -5.66 -8.72 -4.99
N GLU A 84 -6.39 -9.64 -4.35
CA GLU A 84 -7.86 -9.68 -4.33
C GLU A 84 -8.44 -8.43 -3.66
N VAL A 85 -7.93 -8.06 -2.48
CA VAL A 85 -8.32 -6.83 -1.77
C VAL A 85 -8.08 -5.62 -2.65
N SER A 86 -6.93 -5.53 -3.33
CA SER A 86 -6.64 -4.43 -4.24
C SER A 86 -7.62 -4.35 -5.41
N GLN A 87 -7.95 -5.48 -6.02
CA GLN A 87 -8.89 -5.53 -7.14
C GLN A 87 -10.32 -5.11 -6.73
N ILE A 88 -10.79 -5.56 -5.57
CA ILE A 88 -12.09 -5.18 -5.00
C ILE A 88 -12.09 -3.69 -4.62
N ALA A 89 -11.05 -3.23 -3.91
CA ALA A 89 -10.95 -1.85 -3.45
C ALA A 89 -10.93 -0.86 -4.62
N ARG A 90 -10.21 -1.17 -5.70
CA ARG A 90 -10.21 -0.35 -6.93
C ARG A 90 -11.56 -0.33 -7.63
N THR A 91 -12.28 -1.45 -7.64
CA THR A 91 -13.65 -1.51 -8.19
C THR A 91 -14.57 -0.58 -7.42
N ILE A 92 -14.51 -0.60 -6.10
CA ILE A 92 -15.29 0.29 -5.23
C ILE A 92 -14.89 1.75 -5.44
N ALA A 93 -13.58 2.05 -5.45
CA ALA A 93 -13.08 3.41 -5.67
C ALA A 93 -13.55 3.97 -7.01
N ARG A 94 -13.48 3.17 -8.09
CA ARG A 94 -13.97 3.57 -9.42
C ARG A 94 -15.47 3.84 -9.42
N ALA A 95 -16.27 2.96 -8.81
CA ALA A 95 -17.73 3.13 -8.73
C ALA A 95 -18.13 4.40 -7.97
N LEU A 96 -17.34 4.79 -6.96
CA LEU A 96 -17.56 6.00 -6.16
C LEU A 96 -16.80 7.23 -6.69
N ASN A 97 -16.14 7.13 -7.85
CA ASN A 97 -15.30 8.17 -8.45
C ASN A 97 -14.24 8.72 -7.47
N LEU A 98 -13.58 7.83 -6.71
CA LEU A 98 -12.49 8.10 -5.78
C LEU A 98 -11.12 7.90 -6.46
N ASN A 99 -10.04 8.24 -5.75
CA ASN A 99 -8.68 8.09 -6.27
C ASN A 99 -8.23 6.62 -6.26
N GLU A 100 -8.23 5.98 -7.43
CA GLU A 100 -7.82 4.58 -7.59
C GLU A 100 -6.34 4.34 -7.22
N ASP A 101 -5.43 5.25 -7.57
CA ASP A 101 -3.99 5.08 -7.30
C ASP A 101 -3.70 5.09 -5.79
N LEU A 102 -4.37 5.98 -5.03
CA LEU A 102 -4.27 5.98 -3.56
C LEU A 102 -4.87 4.71 -2.96
N THR A 103 -6.03 4.30 -3.45
CA THR A 103 -6.73 3.10 -2.96
C THR A 103 -5.88 1.85 -3.16
N GLU A 104 -5.28 1.73 -4.35
CA GLU A 104 -4.35 0.64 -4.70
C GLU A 104 -3.08 0.68 -3.85
N ALA A 105 -2.50 1.87 -3.60
CA ALA A 105 -1.34 1.97 -2.72
C ALA A 105 -1.66 1.50 -1.29
N ILE A 106 -2.81 1.91 -0.73
CA ILE A 106 -3.24 1.51 0.61
C ILE A 106 -3.50 0.00 0.67
N SER A 107 -4.25 -0.55 -0.28
CA SER A 107 -4.57 -1.98 -0.31
C SER A 107 -3.32 -2.84 -0.45
N LEU A 108 -2.33 -2.44 -1.23
CA LEU A 108 -1.07 -3.19 -1.37
C LEU A 108 -0.17 -3.06 -0.13
N GLY A 109 -0.29 -1.95 0.60
CA GLY A 109 0.54 -1.64 1.77
C GLY A 109 -0.01 -2.15 3.11
N HIS A 110 -1.32 -2.44 3.21
CA HIS A 110 -1.99 -2.67 4.49
C HIS A 110 -1.39 -3.83 5.29
N ASP A 111 -0.93 -4.87 4.59
CA ASP A 111 -0.55 -6.16 5.17
C ASP A 111 0.97 -6.40 5.23
N LEU A 112 1.79 -5.39 4.93
CA LEU A 112 3.26 -5.51 4.88
C LEU A 112 3.87 -5.95 6.23
N GLY A 113 3.32 -5.44 7.33
CA GLY A 113 3.79 -5.64 8.69
C GLY A 113 3.38 -6.96 9.32
N HIS A 114 2.60 -7.79 8.64
CA HIS A 114 2.08 -9.00 9.24
C HIS A 114 3.20 -9.95 9.68
N THR A 115 3.04 -10.52 10.87
CA THR A 115 3.92 -11.56 11.42
C THR A 115 3.87 -12.85 10.59
N PRO A 116 4.90 -13.71 10.67
CA PRO A 116 4.74 -15.13 10.36
C PRO A 116 3.57 -15.73 11.15
N PHE A 117 2.92 -16.75 10.61
CA PHE A 117 1.80 -17.47 11.25
C PHE A 117 0.52 -16.64 11.50
N GLY A 118 0.37 -15.49 10.87
CA GLY A 118 -0.88 -14.74 10.96
C GLY A 118 -1.14 -14.22 12.37
N HIS A 119 -2.42 -14.17 12.79
CA HIS A 119 -2.81 -13.55 14.06
C HIS A 119 -2.14 -14.21 15.26
N VAL A 120 -1.87 -15.52 15.22
CA VAL A 120 -1.14 -16.21 16.29
C VAL A 120 0.26 -15.61 16.50
N GLY A 121 0.96 -15.28 15.42
CA GLY A 121 2.27 -14.63 15.53
C GLY A 121 2.18 -13.19 16.04
N GLU A 122 1.07 -12.50 15.78
CA GLU A 122 0.80 -11.16 16.31
C GLU A 122 0.48 -11.21 17.81
N GLU A 123 -0.42 -12.09 18.25
CA GLU A 123 -0.76 -12.31 19.66
C GLU A 123 0.48 -12.63 20.50
N VAL A 124 1.30 -13.57 20.04
CA VAL A 124 2.55 -13.95 20.74
C VAL A 124 3.53 -12.77 20.82
N LEU A 125 3.66 -11.95 19.76
CA LEU A 125 4.53 -10.78 19.82
C LEU A 125 3.97 -9.69 20.73
N ASP A 126 2.65 -9.52 20.80
CA ASP A 126 2.00 -8.55 21.67
C ASP A 126 2.23 -8.89 23.15
N GLU A 127 2.20 -10.17 23.50
CA GLU A 127 2.53 -10.65 24.85
C GLU A 127 4.02 -10.51 25.20
N LEU A 128 4.91 -10.80 24.26
CA LEU A 128 6.37 -10.80 24.50
C LEU A 128 6.99 -9.40 24.49
N TYR A 129 6.39 -8.45 23.77
CA TYR A 129 6.91 -7.10 23.64
C TYR A 129 6.08 -6.14 24.50
N HIS A 130 6.68 -5.64 25.57
CA HIS A 130 6.03 -4.78 26.57
C HIS A 130 5.32 -3.51 26.03
N HIS A 131 5.62 -3.05 24.82
CA HIS A 131 4.92 -1.92 24.18
C HIS A 131 3.73 -2.36 23.29
N GLY A 132 3.48 -3.66 23.18
CA GLY A 132 2.49 -4.25 22.29
C GLY A 132 2.94 -4.35 20.83
N PHE A 133 2.31 -5.24 20.08
CA PHE A 133 2.57 -5.45 18.66
C PHE A 133 1.25 -5.44 17.88
N ARG A 134 1.20 -4.62 16.83
CA ARG A 134 0.10 -4.58 15.88
C ARG A 134 0.59 -4.57 14.45
N HIS A 135 0.05 -5.44 13.61
CA HIS A 135 0.50 -5.63 12.24
C HIS A 135 0.33 -4.35 11.40
N ASN A 136 -0.73 -3.58 11.62
CA ASN A 136 -0.99 -2.32 10.89
C ASN A 136 0.03 -1.23 11.25
N GLU A 137 0.44 -1.13 12.52
CA GLU A 137 1.49 -0.21 12.96
C GLU A 137 2.85 -0.66 12.43
N GLN A 138 3.10 -1.96 12.43
CA GLN A 138 4.29 -2.54 11.83
C GLN A 138 4.31 -2.34 10.31
N SER A 139 3.16 -2.33 9.61
CA SER A 139 3.09 -2.00 8.17
C SER A 139 3.60 -0.59 7.89
N LEU A 140 3.19 0.39 8.72
CA LEU A 140 3.71 1.76 8.64
C LEU A 140 5.22 1.81 8.93
N ARG A 141 5.66 1.15 10.01
CA ARG A 141 7.10 1.08 10.35
C ARG A 141 7.93 0.45 9.23
N VAL A 142 7.40 -0.57 8.55
CA VAL A 142 8.07 -1.20 7.41
C VAL A 142 8.31 -0.19 6.29
N VAL A 143 7.31 0.59 5.90
CA VAL A 143 7.46 1.55 4.79
C VAL A 143 8.25 2.80 5.18
N ASP A 144 8.10 3.30 6.41
CA ASP A 144 8.72 4.55 6.85
C ASP A 144 10.18 4.38 7.28
N LEU A 145 10.53 3.22 7.86
CA LEU A 145 11.81 3.04 8.55
C LEU A 145 12.63 1.84 8.06
N LEU A 146 12.00 0.68 7.79
CA LEU A 146 12.74 -0.57 7.57
C LEU A 146 13.09 -0.84 6.11
N GLU A 147 12.18 -0.56 5.17
CA GLU A 147 12.46 -0.75 3.75
C GLU A 147 13.41 0.34 3.26
N LYS A 148 14.51 -0.09 2.62
CA LYS A 148 15.57 0.80 2.09
C LYS A 148 16.11 1.81 3.12
N ASP A 149 16.14 1.44 4.40
CA ASP A 149 16.55 2.32 5.51
C ASP A 149 15.68 3.61 5.58
N GLY A 150 14.39 3.46 5.28
CA GLY A 150 13.40 4.53 5.24
C GLY A 150 13.57 5.49 4.06
N LYS A 151 13.92 4.98 2.86
CA LYS A 151 14.13 5.76 1.62
C LYS A 151 13.21 5.38 0.46
#